data_AF-A0A3M1MV45-F1
#
_entry.id   AF-A0A3M1MV45-F1
#
_cell.length_a   1.000
_cell.length_b   1.000
_cell.length_c   1.000
_cell.angle_alpha   90.00
_cell.angle_beta   90.00
_cell.angle_gamma   90.00
#
_symmetry.space_group_name_H-M   'P 1'
#
loop_
_entity.id
_entity.type
_entity.pdbx_description
1 polymer ?
#
loop_
_entity_poly.entity_id
_entity_poly.type
_entity_poly.pdbx_seq_one_letter_code
_entity_poly.pdbx_strand_id
1 'polypeptide(L)'
;TFFVPLQGRTKGHHVPNKFWDDFLALHGGFDAAGYPITELVPKTESNGQVVQQCYEHICLEFNYDTGEITPVPFGEEFYRKYGSGQHPQNGSPPLKRVVIETTPAHHLISPRQPQQVRSRIQIDGQPAPNVSPSLILHLPAGQVEFSFPPTNAQGEAVLDLPPLAEGNGTKVMYEVCLTLEDGSRPCASGQFVIAATAP
;
A
#
# COMPACT_ATOMS: atom_id res chain seq x y z
N THR A 1 19.94 15.32 20.53
CA THR A 1 19.23 15.54 19.25
C THR A 1 20.28 15.60 18.16
N PHE A 2 19.96 15.16 16.95
CA PHE A 2 20.82 15.31 15.77
C PHE A 2 20.05 16.00 14.65
N PHE A 3 20.76 16.67 13.75
CA PHE A 3 20.15 17.41 12.65
C PHE A 3 20.04 16.53 11.41
N VAL A 4 18.85 16.48 10.81
CA VAL A 4 18.58 15.75 9.58
C VAL A 4 18.34 16.74 8.45
N PRO A 5 19.24 16.82 7.45
CA PRO A 5 19.05 17.70 6.30
C PRO A 5 17.99 17.14 5.36
N LEU A 6 17.10 18.00 4.86
CA LEU A 6 16.20 17.61 3.77
C LEU A 6 16.97 17.64 2.45
N GLN A 7 16.90 16.56 1.66
CA GLN A 7 17.68 16.43 0.42
C GLN A 7 17.50 17.66 -0.50
N GLY A 8 18.63 18.20 -0.97
CA GLY A 8 18.67 19.33 -1.89
C GLY A 8 18.39 20.71 -1.28
N ARG A 9 18.34 20.85 0.05
CA ARG A 9 18.08 22.14 0.73
C ARG A 9 19.09 22.44 1.84
N THR A 10 19.27 23.72 2.16
CA THR A 10 20.05 24.23 3.31
C THR A 10 19.26 24.19 4.63
N LYS A 11 18.11 23.49 4.66
CA LYS A 11 17.19 23.42 5.79
C LYS A 11 16.90 21.95 6.14
N GLY A 12 16.60 21.70 7.39
CA GLY A 12 16.37 20.38 7.96
C GLY A 12 15.74 20.51 9.35
N HIS A 13 15.58 19.38 10.03
CA HIS A 13 14.93 19.34 11.34
C HIS A 13 15.79 18.62 12.37
N HIS A 14 15.66 19.04 13.63
CA HIS A 14 16.31 18.38 14.76
C HIS A 14 15.47 17.20 15.23
N VAL A 15 16.05 16.01 15.23
CA VAL A 15 15.41 14.79 15.74
C VAL A 15 15.92 14.51 17.15
N PRO A 16 15.08 14.46 18.18
CA PRO A 16 15.49 14.07 19.53
C PRO A 16 16.08 12.66 19.54
N ASN A 17 17.19 12.46 20.27
CA ASN A 17 17.82 11.13 20.35
C ASN A 17 16.82 10.11 20.92
N LYS A 18 16.00 10.53 21.89
CA LYS A 18 14.98 9.68 22.48
C LYS A 18 13.98 9.12 21.45
N PHE A 19 13.57 9.91 20.45
CA PHE A 19 12.67 9.44 19.38
C PHE A 19 13.38 8.43 18.48
N TRP A 20 14.67 8.63 18.25
CA TRP A 20 15.48 7.72 17.46
C TRP A 20 15.75 6.40 18.19
N ASP A 21 16.32 6.47 19.38
CA ASP A 21 16.80 5.33 20.17
C ASP A 21 15.64 4.45 20.64
N ASP A 22 14.53 5.06 21.07
CA ASP A 22 13.45 4.32 21.73
C ASP A 22 12.31 3.93 20.77
N PHE A 23 12.26 4.49 19.55
CA PHE A 23 11.19 4.19 18.60
C PHE A 23 11.68 3.99 17.17
N LEU A 24 12.20 5.03 16.51
CA LEU A 24 12.44 5.00 15.06
C LEU A 24 13.41 3.89 14.67
N ALA A 25 14.57 3.78 15.34
CA ALA A 25 15.57 2.77 14.99
C ALA A 25 15.05 1.33 15.14
N LEU A 26 14.13 1.10 16.09
CA LEU A 26 13.50 -0.20 16.33
C LEU A 26 12.40 -0.53 15.31
N HIS A 27 11.86 0.48 14.61
CA HIS A 27 10.71 0.35 13.72
C HIS A 27 11.04 0.67 12.26
N GLY A 28 12.30 0.44 11.84
CA GLY A 28 12.73 0.60 10.45
C GLY A 28 13.26 1.99 10.09
N GLY A 29 13.46 2.86 11.07
CA GLY A 29 14.11 4.16 10.91
C GLY A 29 13.39 5.06 9.91
N PHE A 30 14.17 5.83 9.16
CA PHE A 30 13.63 6.73 8.13
C PHE A 30 13.09 6.01 6.90
N ASP A 31 13.46 4.75 6.65
CA ASP A 31 12.89 3.98 5.53
C ASP A 31 11.39 3.70 5.76
N ALA A 32 10.99 3.54 7.04
CA ALA A 32 9.59 3.34 7.42
C ALA A 32 8.88 4.66 7.73
N ALA A 33 9.44 5.48 8.60
CA ALA A 33 8.82 6.71 9.09
C ALA A 33 8.87 7.87 8.08
N GLY A 34 9.83 7.85 7.16
CA GLY A 34 10.22 8.98 6.34
C GLY A 34 11.05 10.01 7.11
N TYR A 35 11.43 11.09 6.42
CA TYR A 35 12.22 12.18 7.01
C TYR A 35 11.36 13.07 7.91
N PRO A 36 11.95 13.75 8.92
CA PRO A 36 11.21 14.70 9.75
C PRO A 36 10.70 15.86 8.90
N ILE A 37 9.46 16.29 9.13
CA ILE A 37 8.79 17.39 8.40
C ILE A 37 8.40 18.55 9.33
N THR A 38 8.54 18.38 10.64
CA THR A 38 8.32 19.43 11.64
C THR A 38 9.47 19.50 12.64
N GLU A 39 9.58 20.64 13.32
CA GLU A 39 10.29 20.70 14.59
C GLU A 39 9.50 19.99 15.70
N LEU A 40 10.16 19.78 16.85
CA LEU A 40 9.52 19.30 18.06
C LEU A 40 8.57 20.38 18.61
N VAL A 41 7.29 20.05 18.74
CA VAL A 41 6.25 20.99 19.20
C VAL A 41 5.60 20.50 20.50
N PRO A 42 5.36 21.37 21.49
CA PRO A 42 4.59 21.02 22.68
C PRO A 42 3.10 20.85 22.33
N LYS A 43 2.46 19.80 22.86
CA LYS A 43 1.03 19.55 22.70
C LYS A 43 0.27 20.14 23.88
N THR A 44 -0.35 21.30 23.66
CA THR A 44 -1.07 22.06 24.69
C THR A 44 -2.43 21.48 25.07
N GLU A 45 -2.94 20.52 24.30
CA GLU A 45 -4.25 19.89 24.52
C GLU A 45 -4.15 18.56 25.30
N SER A 46 -2.94 18.13 25.67
CA SER A 46 -2.71 16.87 26.38
C SER A 46 -2.70 17.08 27.90
N ASN A 47 -3.24 16.12 28.66
CA ASN A 47 -3.25 16.12 30.13
C ASN A 47 -1.88 15.74 30.74
N GLY A 48 -0.81 16.36 30.26
CA GLY A 48 0.56 16.07 30.67
C GLY A 48 1.58 16.84 29.83
N GLN A 49 2.85 16.74 30.17
CA GLN A 49 3.90 17.36 29.37
C GLN A 49 4.18 16.46 28.15
N VAL A 50 3.49 16.72 27.04
CA VAL A 50 3.62 15.97 25.79
C VAL A 50 4.29 16.82 24.72
N VAL A 51 5.26 16.25 24.02
CA VAL A 51 5.86 16.85 22.81
C VAL A 51 5.66 15.94 21.62
N GLN A 52 5.49 16.52 20.45
CA GLN A 52 5.23 15.82 19.20
C GLN A 52 6.24 16.22 18.14
N GLN A 53 6.67 15.27 17.32
CA GLN A 53 7.37 15.53 16.06
C GLN A 53 6.78 14.66 14.96
N CYS A 54 6.61 15.25 13.78
CA CYS A 54 6.09 14.59 12.60
C CYS A 54 7.19 14.26 11.58
N TYR A 55 7.04 13.09 11.00
CA TYR A 55 7.78 12.54 9.87
C TYR A 55 6.81 12.35 8.70
N GLU A 56 7.30 12.07 7.51
CA GLU A 56 6.47 11.98 6.29
C GLU A 56 5.30 10.98 6.43
N HIS A 57 5.47 9.89 7.18
CA HIS A 57 4.46 8.83 7.29
C HIS A 57 3.87 8.65 8.70
N ILE A 58 4.43 9.32 9.72
CA ILE A 58 4.05 9.12 11.12
C ILE A 58 4.34 10.36 11.96
N CYS A 59 3.52 10.62 12.96
CA CYS A 59 3.88 11.57 14.01
C CYS A 59 4.02 10.81 15.32
N LEU A 60 5.05 11.13 16.08
CA LEU A 60 5.35 10.53 17.36
C LEU A 60 5.10 11.55 18.45
N GLU A 61 4.43 11.12 19.51
CA GLU A 61 4.27 11.85 20.75
C GLU A 61 5.12 11.21 21.83
N PHE A 62 5.78 12.05 22.61
CA PHE A 62 6.49 11.64 23.80
C PHE A 62 5.88 12.31 25.03
N ASN A 63 5.47 11.49 25.98
CA ASN A 63 4.93 11.93 27.25
C ASN A 63 6.05 11.93 28.30
N TYR A 64 6.44 13.11 28.79
CA TYR A 64 7.49 13.26 29.81
C TYR A 64 7.10 12.67 31.16
N ASP A 65 5.81 12.57 31.47
CA ASP A 65 5.32 12.03 32.74
C ASP A 65 5.41 10.50 32.78
N THR A 66 5.13 9.83 31.66
CA THR A 66 5.17 8.36 31.57
C THR A 66 6.47 7.82 30.98
N GLY A 67 7.22 8.64 30.24
CA GLY A 67 8.41 8.20 29.52
C GLY A 67 8.09 7.45 28.22
N GLU A 68 6.83 7.44 27.78
CA GLU A 68 6.35 6.65 26.64
C GLU A 68 6.41 7.44 25.32
N ILE A 69 6.77 6.74 24.23
CA ILE A 69 6.65 7.24 22.85
C ILE A 69 5.55 6.46 22.12
N THR A 70 4.56 7.19 21.59
CA THR A 70 3.44 6.59 20.87
C THR A 70 3.23 7.25 19.51
N PRO A 71 2.83 6.50 18.47
CA PRO A 71 2.32 7.09 17.24
C PRO A 71 1.00 7.81 17.49
N VAL A 72 0.81 8.96 16.86
CA VAL A 72 -0.46 9.69 16.87
C VAL A 72 -1.51 8.89 16.10
N PRO A 73 -2.70 8.62 16.68
CA PRO A 73 -3.76 7.88 16.03
C PRO A 73 -4.54 8.78 15.04
N PHE A 74 -3.92 9.15 13.92
CA PHE A 74 -4.56 10.03 12.92
C PHE A 74 -5.89 9.49 12.38
N GLY A 75 -6.11 8.17 12.42
CA GLY A 75 -7.39 7.57 12.08
C GLY A 75 -8.55 8.06 12.96
N GLU A 76 -8.31 8.26 14.26
CA GLU A 76 -9.32 8.79 15.18
C GLU A 76 -9.56 10.27 14.96
N GLU A 77 -8.52 11.06 14.73
CA GLU A 77 -8.66 12.49 14.38
C GLU A 77 -9.40 12.66 13.06
N PHE A 78 -9.06 11.87 12.04
CA PHE A 78 -9.75 11.84 10.76
C PHE A 78 -11.22 11.46 10.94
N TYR A 79 -11.51 10.41 11.70
CA TYR A 79 -12.88 9.98 11.99
C TYR A 79 -13.66 11.03 12.80
N ARG A 80 -13.05 11.69 13.78
CA ARG A 80 -13.71 12.76 14.53
C ARG A 80 -14.01 13.98 13.66
N LYS A 81 -13.12 14.29 12.72
CA LYS A 81 -13.25 15.45 11.83
C LYS A 81 -14.18 15.21 10.64
N TYR A 82 -14.25 13.98 10.13
CA TYR A 82 -14.96 13.65 8.89
C TYR A 82 -15.95 12.48 9.00
N GLY A 83 -15.95 11.73 10.10
CA GLY A 83 -16.82 10.58 10.33
C GLY A 83 -18.28 10.94 10.60
N SER A 84 -18.57 12.19 10.95
CA SER A 84 -19.92 12.76 11.07
C SER A 84 -20.42 13.41 9.76
N GLY A 85 -20.17 12.78 8.61
CA GLY A 85 -20.95 13.02 7.39
C GLY A 85 -20.89 14.41 6.74
N GLN A 86 -20.05 15.34 7.19
CA GLN A 86 -19.83 16.63 6.53
C GLN A 86 -18.37 16.79 6.13
N HIS A 87 -17.99 16.12 5.05
CA HIS A 87 -16.78 16.48 4.33
C HIS A 87 -17.00 17.85 3.67
N PRO A 88 -16.10 18.84 3.83
CA PRO A 88 -16.15 20.05 3.03
C PRO A 88 -16.05 19.66 1.56
N GLN A 89 -17.12 19.91 0.81
CA GLN A 89 -17.20 19.76 -0.64
C GLN A 89 -16.36 20.87 -1.31
N ASN A 90 -15.07 20.95 -1.01
CA ASN A 90 -14.13 21.66 -1.88
C ASN A 90 -13.63 20.63 -2.86
N GLY A 91 -14.02 20.80 -4.12
CA GLY A 91 -13.83 19.84 -5.20
C GLY A 91 -12.36 19.42 -5.38
N SER A 92 -11.96 18.37 -4.67
CA SER A 92 -11.11 17.37 -5.31
C SER A 92 -11.91 16.80 -6.48
N PRO A 93 -11.31 16.63 -7.67
CA PRO A 93 -11.94 15.84 -8.71
C PRO A 93 -12.37 14.51 -8.08
N PRO A 94 -13.57 14.00 -8.38
CA PRO A 94 -14.02 12.74 -7.80
C PRO A 94 -12.92 11.71 -8.06
N LEU A 95 -12.24 11.26 -7.01
CA LEU A 95 -11.28 10.18 -7.12
C LEU A 95 -12.10 8.98 -7.58
N LYS A 96 -11.90 8.57 -8.84
CA LYS A 96 -12.52 7.35 -9.38
C LYS A 96 -12.16 6.22 -8.43
N ARG A 97 -13.15 5.69 -7.71
CA ARG A 97 -12.93 4.61 -6.75
C ARG A 97 -12.83 3.32 -7.54
N VAL A 98 -11.62 2.90 -7.85
CA VAL A 98 -11.37 1.62 -8.52
C VAL A 98 -11.16 0.53 -7.48
N VAL A 99 -11.98 -0.52 -7.56
CA VAL A 99 -11.83 -1.74 -6.78
C VAL A 99 -11.51 -2.87 -7.74
N ILE A 100 -10.39 -3.55 -7.49
CA ILE A 100 -9.95 -4.72 -8.27
C ILE A 100 -9.91 -5.90 -7.31
N GLU A 101 -10.69 -6.94 -7.61
CA GLU A 101 -10.63 -8.23 -6.94
C GLU A 101 -9.93 -9.22 -7.88
N THR A 102 -9.03 -10.05 -7.37
CA THR A 102 -8.35 -11.06 -8.17
C THR A 102 -8.25 -12.39 -7.43
N THR A 103 -8.35 -13.49 -8.18
CA THR A 103 -8.27 -14.84 -7.61
C THR A 103 -7.66 -15.81 -8.64
N PRO A 104 -6.65 -16.60 -8.29
CA PRO A 104 -6.18 -17.69 -9.14
C PRO A 104 -7.15 -18.86 -9.06
N ALA A 105 -7.30 -19.63 -10.14
CA ALA A 105 -8.13 -20.84 -10.12
C ALA A 105 -7.57 -21.91 -9.20
N HIS A 106 -6.24 -21.99 -9.09
CA HIS A 106 -5.54 -22.91 -8.19
C HIS A 106 -4.46 -22.18 -7.39
N HIS A 107 -4.43 -22.37 -6.07
CA HIS A 107 -3.33 -21.86 -5.24
C HIS A 107 -2.05 -22.70 -5.35
N LEU A 108 -2.16 -23.91 -5.89
CA LEU A 108 -1.05 -24.84 -6.11
C LEU A 108 -1.21 -25.45 -7.51
N ILE A 109 -0.18 -25.32 -8.35
CA ILE A 109 -0.15 -25.91 -9.70
C ILE A 109 1.15 -26.67 -9.94
N SER A 110 1.12 -27.69 -10.79
CA SER A 110 2.37 -28.32 -11.26
C SER A 110 3.07 -27.45 -12.33
N PRO A 111 4.39 -27.62 -12.56
CA PRO A 111 5.11 -26.85 -13.60
C PRO A 111 4.59 -27.02 -15.03
N ARG A 112 3.75 -28.04 -15.29
CA ARG A 112 3.15 -28.32 -16.61
C ARG A 112 1.67 -27.98 -16.68
N GLN A 113 1.08 -27.55 -15.58
CA GLN A 113 -0.34 -27.23 -15.50
C GLN A 113 -0.55 -25.77 -15.88
N PRO A 114 -1.48 -25.47 -16.81
CA PRO A 114 -1.90 -24.10 -17.05
C PRO A 114 -2.62 -23.53 -15.83
N GLN A 115 -2.62 -22.21 -15.71
CA GLN A 115 -3.28 -21.51 -14.62
C GLN A 115 -4.34 -20.57 -15.19
N GLN A 116 -5.37 -20.27 -14.41
CA GLN A 116 -6.28 -19.18 -14.70
C GLN A 116 -6.21 -18.13 -13.60
N VAL A 117 -6.23 -16.86 -13.98
CA VAL A 117 -6.43 -15.76 -13.04
C VAL A 117 -7.73 -15.08 -13.42
N ARG A 118 -8.65 -14.94 -12.45
CA ARG A 118 -9.86 -14.14 -12.58
C ARG A 118 -9.61 -12.75 -12.01
N SER A 119 -10.15 -11.74 -12.67
CA SER A 119 -10.27 -10.39 -12.13
C SER A 119 -11.71 -9.92 -12.18
N ARG A 120 -12.10 -9.10 -11.22
CA ARG A 120 -13.35 -8.35 -11.20
C ARG A 120 -13.07 -6.90 -10.87
N ILE A 121 -13.54 -6.00 -11.72
CA ILE A 121 -13.25 -4.57 -11.64
C ILE A 121 -14.54 -3.80 -11.45
N GLN A 122 -14.53 -2.91 -10.47
CA GLN A 122 -15.57 -1.92 -10.25
C GLN A 122 -14.97 -0.52 -10.25
N ILE A 123 -15.67 0.42 -10.88
CA ILE A 123 -15.34 1.84 -10.86
C ILE A 123 -16.56 2.56 -10.27
N ASP A 124 -16.34 3.31 -9.20
CA ASP A 124 -17.39 4.02 -8.46
C ASP A 124 -18.53 3.10 -7.99
N GLY A 125 -18.17 1.87 -7.62
CA GLY A 125 -19.09 0.84 -7.14
C GLY A 125 -19.92 0.16 -8.24
N GLN A 126 -19.70 0.51 -9.51
CA GLN A 126 -20.35 -0.15 -10.65
C GLN A 126 -19.38 -1.10 -11.36
N PRO A 127 -19.85 -2.28 -11.83
CA PRO A 127 -19.05 -3.12 -12.69
C PRO A 127 -18.52 -2.35 -13.90
N ALA A 128 -17.24 -2.50 -14.20
CA ALA A 128 -16.61 -1.82 -15.32
C ALA A 128 -16.46 -2.78 -16.51
N PRO A 129 -17.35 -2.76 -17.51
CA PRO A 129 -17.22 -3.57 -18.72
C PRO A 129 -16.20 -2.98 -19.71
N ASN A 130 -15.71 -3.83 -20.61
CA ASN A 130 -14.81 -3.49 -21.71
C ASN A 130 -13.50 -2.82 -21.29
N VAL A 131 -13.00 -3.11 -20.08
CA VAL A 131 -11.66 -2.68 -19.65
C VAL A 131 -10.70 -3.87 -19.67
N SER A 132 -9.46 -3.65 -20.10
CA SER A 132 -8.42 -4.68 -20.18
C SER A 132 -7.31 -4.37 -19.16
N PRO A 133 -7.35 -4.96 -17.96
CA PRO A 133 -6.25 -4.85 -17.02
C PRO A 133 -5.04 -5.64 -17.52
N SER A 134 -3.85 -5.32 -17.00
CA SER A 134 -2.66 -6.14 -17.18
C SER A 134 -2.38 -6.99 -15.95
N LEU A 135 -1.77 -8.16 -16.17
CA LEU A 135 -1.26 -9.06 -15.14
C LEU A 135 0.26 -9.00 -15.15
N ILE A 136 0.88 -8.63 -14.04
CA ILE A 136 2.32 -8.69 -13.86
C ILE A 136 2.63 -9.90 -12.96
N LEU A 137 3.38 -10.86 -13.47
CA LEU A 137 3.95 -11.96 -12.70
C LEU A 137 5.36 -11.58 -12.24
N HIS A 138 5.63 -11.79 -10.95
CA HIS A 138 6.97 -11.63 -10.36
C HIS A 138 7.59 -13.02 -10.21
N LEU A 139 8.39 -13.43 -11.20
CA LEU A 139 9.08 -14.71 -11.23
C LEU A 139 10.55 -14.54 -10.80
N PRO A 140 11.24 -15.60 -10.34
CA PRO A 140 12.67 -15.56 -10.05
C PRO A 140 13.52 -15.12 -11.25
N ALA A 141 13.10 -15.49 -12.47
CA ALA A 141 13.77 -15.08 -13.70
C ALA A 141 13.55 -13.61 -14.08
N GLY A 142 12.59 -12.92 -13.44
CA GLY A 142 12.21 -11.55 -13.73
C GLY A 142 10.69 -11.36 -13.79
N GLN A 143 10.27 -10.15 -14.16
CA GLN A 143 8.86 -9.84 -14.33
C GLN A 143 8.38 -10.19 -15.74
N VAL A 144 7.16 -10.72 -15.83
CA VAL A 144 6.48 -11.00 -17.10
C VAL A 144 5.10 -10.38 -17.05
N GLU A 145 4.73 -9.63 -18.09
CA GLU A 145 3.43 -8.96 -18.19
C GLU A 145 2.53 -9.63 -19.24
N PHE A 146 1.27 -9.84 -18.88
CA PHE A 146 0.21 -10.34 -19.76
C PHE A 146 -0.95 -9.33 -19.79
N SER A 147 -1.77 -9.36 -20.83
CA SER A 147 -2.98 -8.55 -20.92
C SER A 147 -4.21 -9.44 -20.76
N PHE A 148 -5.14 -9.04 -19.89
CA PHE A 148 -6.44 -9.70 -19.82
C PHE A 148 -7.28 -9.37 -21.06
N PRO A 149 -8.18 -10.29 -21.47
CA PRO A 149 -9.27 -9.90 -22.35
C PRO A 149 -10.13 -8.79 -21.70
N PRO A 150 -10.88 -8.00 -22.49
CA PRO A 150 -11.79 -7.01 -21.94
C PRO A 150 -12.80 -7.63 -20.98
N THR A 151 -13.10 -6.93 -19.88
CA THR A 151 -14.10 -7.35 -18.91
C THR A 151 -15.51 -7.41 -19.51
N ASN A 152 -16.34 -8.33 -19.01
CA ASN A 152 -17.73 -8.47 -19.42
C ASN A 152 -18.67 -7.45 -18.72
N ALA A 153 -19.98 -7.57 -18.94
CA ALA A 153 -21.01 -6.71 -18.32
C ALA A 153 -21.01 -6.73 -16.78
N GLN A 154 -20.45 -7.76 -16.16
CA GLN A 154 -20.31 -7.91 -14.71
C GLN A 154 -18.94 -7.42 -14.20
N GLY A 155 -18.13 -6.81 -15.07
CA GLY A 155 -16.80 -6.31 -14.75
C GLY A 155 -15.77 -7.42 -14.59
N GLU A 156 -16.05 -8.64 -15.05
CA GLU A 156 -15.18 -9.79 -14.87
C GLU A 156 -14.37 -10.09 -16.12
N ALA A 157 -13.10 -10.46 -15.94
CA ALA A 157 -12.23 -11.02 -16.98
C ALA A 157 -11.48 -12.25 -16.45
N VAL A 158 -11.20 -13.19 -17.34
CA VAL A 158 -10.40 -14.39 -17.04
C VAL A 158 -9.24 -14.43 -18.01
N LEU A 159 -8.04 -14.66 -17.48
CA LEU A 159 -6.82 -14.83 -18.26
C LEU A 159 -6.28 -16.25 -18.05
N ASP A 160 -6.13 -16.98 -19.14
CA ASP A 160 -5.43 -18.26 -19.20
C ASP A 160 -3.92 -18.01 -19.29
N LEU A 161 -3.18 -18.46 -18.28
CA LEU A 161 -1.74 -18.47 -18.25
C LEU A 161 -1.22 -19.80 -18.80
N PRO A 162 -0.19 -19.76 -19.68
CA PRO A 162 0.48 -20.98 -20.10
C PRO A 162 1.19 -21.63 -18.89
N PRO A 163 1.52 -22.93 -18.97
CA PRO A 163 2.35 -23.58 -17.96
C PRO A 163 3.63 -22.80 -17.68
N LEU A 164 3.88 -22.50 -16.41
CA LEU A 164 5.04 -21.76 -15.96
C LEU A 164 6.14 -22.74 -15.58
N ALA A 165 7.22 -22.76 -16.37
CA ALA A 165 8.35 -23.68 -16.21
C ALA A 165 9.32 -23.23 -15.10
N GLU A 166 8.79 -22.88 -13.93
CA GLU A 166 9.58 -22.54 -12.75
C GLU A 166 9.88 -23.78 -11.90
N GLY A 167 10.86 -23.64 -10.99
CA GLY A 167 11.21 -24.71 -10.06
C GLY A 167 10.07 -25.08 -9.11
N ASN A 168 10.08 -26.33 -8.63
CA ASN A 168 9.16 -26.76 -7.57
C ASN A 168 9.37 -25.94 -6.29
N GLY A 169 8.27 -25.58 -5.62
CA GLY A 169 8.26 -24.71 -4.45
C GLY A 169 8.31 -23.22 -4.79
N THR A 170 8.23 -22.83 -6.06
CA THR A 170 8.28 -21.41 -6.44
C THR A 170 6.96 -20.72 -6.09
N LYS A 171 7.03 -19.72 -5.21
CA LYS A 171 5.91 -18.82 -4.94
C LYS A 171 5.87 -17.73 -6.00
N VAL A 172 4.81 -17.72 -6.81
CA VAL A 172 4.57 -16.68 -7.81
C VAL A 172 3.70 -15.60 -7.19
N MET A 173 4.27 -14.40 -7.04
CA MET A 173 3.50 -13.21 -6.70
C MET A 173 3.03 -12.54 -7.99
N TYR A 174 1.81 -12.01 -7.99
CA TYR A 174 1.29 -11.32 -9.15
C TYR A 174 0.46 -10.10 -8.79
N GLU A 175 0.30 -9.19 -9.75
CA GLU A 175 -0.53 -8.00 -9.64
C GLU A 175 -1.43 -7.86 -10.86
N VAL A 176 -2.71 -7.57 -10.63
CA VAL A 176 -3.65 -7.16 -11.68
C VAL A 176 -3.83 -5.66 -11.59
N CYS A 177 -3.40 -4.95 -12.63
CA CYS A 177 -3.36 -3.49 -12.66
C CYS A 177 -4.26 -2.94 -13.76
N LEU A 178 -4.99 -1.86 -13.48
CA LEU A 178 -5.75 -1.12 -14.48
C LEU A 178 -5.13 0.27 -14.66
N THR A 179 -4.72 0.61 -15.88
CA THR A 179 -4.26 1.97 -16.19
C THR A 179 -5.48 2.84 -16.53
N LEU A 180 -5.67 3.92 -15.77
CA LEU A 180 -6.72 4.90 -16.02
C LEU A 180 -6.22 6.03 -16.93
N GLU A 181 -7.16 6.78 -17.50
CA GLU A 181 -6.87 7.92 -18.40
C GLU A 181 -6.07 9.03 -17.73
N ASP A 182 -6.16 9.16 -16.41
CA ASP A 182 -5.39 10.12 -15.62
C ASP A 182 -3.95 9.66 -15.32
N GLY A 183 -3.55 8.50 -15.85
CA GLY A 183 -2.24 7.90 -15.65
C GLY A 183 -2.09 7.14 -14.33
N SER A 184 -3.09 7.14 -13.46
CA SER A 184 -3.08 6.34 -12.24
C SER A 184 -3.22 4.85 -12.59
N ARG A 185 -2.60 4.00 -11.76
CA ARG A 185 -2.53 2.56 -11.99
C ARG A 185 -2.87 1.77 -10.72
N PRO A 186 -4.15 1.74 -10.30
CA PRO A 186 -4.59 0.86 -9.22
C PRO A 186 -4.27 -0.61 -9.54
N CYS A 187 -3.78 -1.34 -8.53
CA CYS A 187 -3.41 -2.74 -8.64
C CYS A 187 -3.97 -3.56 -7.48
N ALA A 188 -4.29 -4.82 -7.73
CA ALA A 188 -4.60 -5.82 -6.71
C ALA A 188 -3.61 -6.98 -6.81
N SER A 189 -3.06 -7.40 -5.66
CA SER A 189 -2.05 -8.45 -5.60
C SER A 189 -2.66 -9.83 -5.29
N GLY A 190 -2.02 -10.88 -5.77
CA GLY A 190 -2.33 -12.25 -5.41
C GLY A 190 -1.09 -13.15 -5.46
N GLN A 191 -1.28 -14.43 -5.13
CA GLN A 191 -0.20 -15.41 -5.18
C GLN A 191 -0.71 -16.83 -5.44
N PHE A 192 0.15 -17.66 -6.01
CA PHE A 192 0.01 -19.11 -6.07
C PHE A 192 1.40 -19.76 -6.03
N VAL A 193 1.45 -21.07 -5.83
CA VAL A 193 2.70 -21.85 -5.73
C VAL A 193 2.77 -22.84 -6.88
N ILE A 194 3.96 -22.95 -7.47
CA ILE A 194 4.30 -24.00 -8.43
C ILE A 194 4.99 -25.12 -7.65
N ALA A 195 4.37 -26.28 -7.54
CA ALA A 195 4.99 -27.48 -6.96
C ALA A 195 4.47 -28.74 -7.63
N ALA A 196 5.30 -29.77 -7.68
CA ALA A 196 4.84 -31.10 -8.07
C ALA A 196 3.69 -31.52 -7.16
N THR A 197 2.52 -31.78 -7.75
CA THR A 197 1.44 -32.46 -7.05
C THR A 197 1.95 -33.84 -6.63
N ALA A 198 1.81 -34.17 -5.34
CA ALA A 198 2.11 -35.52 -4.85
C ALA A 198 1.28 -36.55 -5.66
N PRO A 199 1.85 -37.74 -5.95
CA PRO A 199 1.16 -38.79 -6.70
C PRO A 199 -0.10 -39.29 -6.01
#